data_AF-A0AA48K7S7-F1
#
_entry.id   AF-A0AA48K7S7-F1
#
_cell.length_a   1.000
_cell.length_b   1.000
_cell.length_c   1.000
_cell.angle_alpha   90.00
_cell.angle_beta   90.00
_cell.angle_gamma   90.00
#
_symmetry.space_group_name_H-M   'P 1'
#
loop_
_entity.id
_entity.type
_entity.pdbx_description
1 polymer ?
#
loop_
_entity_poly.entity_id
_entity_poly.type
_entity_poly.pdbx_seq_one_letter_code
_entity_poly.pdbx_strand_id
1 'polypeptide(L)'
;MNAQLPKSSQKVGQESQAALETYIQRLKAEGKGLPGRNGKISASAIALAACVDRQSLYKNPHCRAMLEAAAQEMGLAGIEARDMPLAKDDGKDQRIQTLETQVASLTAEVHGLRARLAQYGHIEAHMVATGQRVIP
;
A
#
# COMPACT_ATOMS: atom_id res chain seq x y z
N MET A 1 22.70 -11.62 -11.55
CA MET A 1 21.42 -11.35 -10.88
C MET A 1 20.70 -12.68 -10.71
N ASN A 2 20.68 -13.28 -9.51
CA ASN A 2 19.97 -14.53 -9.28
C ASN A 2 18.49 -14.25 -9.06
N ALA A 3 17.66 -14.57 -10.06
CA ALA A 3 16.21 -14.51 -9.93
C ALA A 3 15.75 -15.72 -9.09
N GLN A 4 15.44 -15.47 -7.82
CA GLN A 4 14.84 -16.48 -6.94
C GLN A 4 13.44 -16.80 -7.48
N LEU A 5 13.22 -18.05 -7.90
CA LEU A 5 11.90 -18.54 -8.31
C LEU A 5 10.85 -18.29 -7.21
N PRO A 6 9.59 -17.95 -7.56
CA PRO A 6 8.54 -17.72 -6.58
C PRO A 6 8.29 -19.01 -5.80
N LYS A 7 8.55 -18.98 -4.50
CA LYS A 7 8.22 -20.09 -3.59
C LYS A 7 6.72 -20.32 -3.58
N SER A 8 6.29 -21.59 -3.46
CA SER A 8 4.87 -21.88 -3.27
C SER A 8 4.35 -21.24 -1.98
N SER A 9 3.11 -20.75 -2.00
CA SER A 9 2.49 -20.07 -0.86
C SER A 9 2.51 -20.91 0.43
N GLN A 10 2.36 -22.23 0.30
CA GLN A 10 2.45 -23.16 1.42
C GLN A 10 3.85 -23.18 2.06
N LYS A 11 4.91 -23.20 1.24
CA LYS A 11 6.29 -23.23 1.73
C LYS A 11 6.65 -21.93 2.45
N VAL A 12 6.22 -20.78 1.92
CA VAL A 12 6.37 -19.47 2.58
C VAL A 12 5.63 -19.44 3.93
N GLY A 13 4.43 -20.04 3.99
CA GLY A 13 3.65 -20.16 5.22
C GLY A 13 4.37 -20.98 6.29
N GLN A 14 4.95 -22.13 5.93
CA GLN A 14 5.71 -22.99 6.83
C GLN A 14 7.00 -22.33 7.32
N GLU A 15 7.76 -21.68 6.44
CA GLU A 15 8.97 -20.94 6.81
C GLU A 15 8.64 -19.81 7.78
N SER A 16 7.54 -19.08 7.55
CA SER A 16 7.08 -18.02 8.46
C SER A 16 6.70 -18.57 9.84
N GLN A 17 6.06 -19.73 9.89
CA GLN A 17 5.68 -20.38 11.14
C GLN A 17 6.91 -20.81 11.95
N ALA A 18 7.87 -21.48 11.31
CA ALA A 18 9.10 -21.94 11.98
C ALA A 18 9.94 -20.77 12.50
N ALA A 19 10.03 -19.67 11.74
CA ALA A 19 10.73 -18.47 12.16
C ALA A 19 10.06 -17.80 13.37
N LEU A 20 8.73 -17.69 13.36
CA LEU A 20 7.96 -17.17 14.48
C LEU A 20 8.09 -18.02 15.74
N GLU A 21 8.08 -19.35 15.60
CA GLU A 21 8.28 -20.28 16.71
C GLU A 21 9.65 -20.08 17.37
N THR A 22 10.70 -20.05 16.56
CA THR A 22 12.08 -19.83 17.02
C THR A 22 12.19 -18.51 17.78
N TYR A 23 11.55 -17.46 17.27
CA TYR A 23 11.52 -16.15 17.92
C TYR A 23 10.81 -16.18 19.28
N ILE A 24 9.62 -16.79 19.37
CA ILE A 24 8.87 -16.89 20.63
C ILE A 24 9.64 -17.72 21.66
N GLN A 25 10.22 -18.85 21.25
CA GLN A 25 11.04 -19.69 22.14
C GLN A 25 12.25 -18.93 22.67
N ARG A 26 12.93 -18.15 21.81
CA ARG A 26 14.04 -17.30 22.21
C ARG A 26 13.60 -16.26 23.26
N LEU A 27 12.47 -15.59 23.05
CA LEU A 27 11.95 -14.64 24.03
C LEU A 27 11.65 -15.30 25.39
N LYS A 28 11.05 -16.49 25.36
CA LYS A 28 10.80 -17.29 26.57
C LYS A 28 12.10 -17.66 27.29
N ALA A 29 13.11 -18.12 26.55
CA ALA A 29 14.43 -18.46 27.11
C ALA A 29 15.15 -17.25 27.72
N GLU A 30 14.97 -16.06 27.13
CA GLU A 30 15.51 -14.80 27.65
C GLU A 30 14.64 -14.16 28.76
N GLY A 31 13.48 -14.75 29.09
CA GLY A 31 12.53 -14.18 30.06
C GLY A 31 11.91 -12.85 29.60
N LYS A 32 11.91 -12.58 28.29
CA LYS A 32 11.38 -11.34 27.71
C LYS A 32 9.94 -11.54 27.23
N GLY A 33 9.12 -10.49 27.41
CA GLY A 33 7.76 -10.46 26.88
C GLY A 33 7.73 -10.16 25.38
N LEU A 34 6.57 -10.40 24.76
CA LEU A 34 6.31 -9.97 23.39
C LEU A 34 6.33 -8.44 23.30
N PRO A 35 6.87 -7.87 22.20
CA PRO A 35 6.88 -6.43 22.01
C PRO A 35 5.44 -5.92 21.90
N GLY A 36 5.09 -5.02 22.80
CA GLY A 36 3.73 -4.48 22.91
C GLY A 36 3.70 -3.10 23.53
N ARG A 37 2.57 -2.41 23.36
CA ARG A 37 2.29 -1.10 23.95
C ARG A 37 0.85 -1.08 24.43
N ASN A 38 0.60 -0.51 25.61
CA ASN A 38 -0.73 -0.43 26.24
C ASN A 38 -1.41 -1.81 26.40
N GLY A 39 -0.64 -2.83 26.77
CA GLY A 39 -1.15 -4.19 26.96
C GLY A 39 -1.50 -4.93 25.67
N LYS A 40 -1.13 -4.42 24.49
CA LYS A 40 -1.40 -5.04 23.18
C LYS A 40 -0.11 -5.40 22.47
N ILE A 41 -0.09 -6.54 21.79
CA ILE A 41 1.07 -6.96 20.98
C ILE A 41 1.17 -6.15 19.68
N SER A 42 2.40 -5.76 19.32
CA SER A 42 2.68 -5.04 18.07
C SER A 42 3.06 -6.01 16.97
N ALA A 43 2.12 -6.34 16.07
CA ALA A 43 2.37 -7.25 14.96
C ALA A 43 3.53 -6.80 14.06
N SER A 44 3.70 -5.48 13.85
CA SER A 44 4.82 -4.93 13.07
C SER A 44 6.17 -5.16 13.75
N ALA A 45 6.26 -4.94 15.07
CA ALA A 45 7.51 -5.16 15.80
C ALA A 45 7.88 -6.65 15.82
N ILE A 46 6.87 -7.52 15.98
CA ILE A 46 7.05 -8.98 15.92
C ILE A 46 7.52 -9.40 14.53
N ALA A 47 6.88 -8.91 13.46
CA ALA A 47 7.24 -9.25 12.09
C ALA A 47 8.71 -8.89 11.79
N LEU A 48 9.14 -7.70 12.20
CA LEU A 48 10.53 -7.24 12.05
C LEU A 48 11.50 -8.09 12.88
N ALA A 49 11.18 -8.38 14.13
CA ALA A 49 12.06 -9.11 15.04
C ALA A 49 12.18 -10.61 14.68
N ALA A 50 11.09 -11.22 14.21
CA ALA A 50 11.04 -12.61 13.76
C ALA A 50 11.46 -12.79 12.28
N CYS A 51 11.72 -11.69 11.56
CA CYS A 51 12.03 -11.70 10.13
C CYS A 51 10.95 -12.43 9.28
N VAL A 52 9.68 -12.18 9.60
CA VAL A 52 8.53 -12.76 8.89
C VAL A 52 7.69 -11.67 8.24
N ASP A 53 7.02 -12.03 7.14
CA ASP A 53 6.09 -11.11 6.51
C ASP A 53 4.91 -10.82 7.45
N ARG A 54 4.54 -9.55 7.56
CA ARG A 54 3.46 -9.11 8.46
C ARG A 54 2.13 -9.75 8.06
N GLN A 55 1.85 -10.02 6.79
CA GLN A 55 0.62 -10.68 6.36
C GLN A 55 0.55 -12.12 6.86
N SER A 56 1.68 -12.82 6.95
CA SER A 56 1.72 -14.19 7.49
C SER A 56 1.16 -14.24 8.91
N LEU A 57 1.39 -13.20 9.73
CA LEU A 57 0.84 -13.14 11.09
C LEU A 57 -0.70 -13.03 11.13
N TYR A 58 -1.33 -12.48 10.08
CA TYR A 58 -2.78 -12.35 9.99
C TYR A 58 -3.45 -13.49 9.22
N LYS A 59 -2.86 -13.88 8.09
CA LYS A 59 -3.46 -14.81 7.12
C LYS A 59 -3.14 -16.26 7.41
N ASN A 60 -2.01 -16.56 8.05
CA ASN A 60 -1.69 -17.92 8.45
C ASN A 60 -2.35 -18.21 9.81
N PRO A 61 -3.36 -19.11 9.87
CA PRO A 61 -4.06 -19.41 11.11
C PRO A 61 -3.13 -20.00 12.19
N HIS A 62 -2.07 -20.71 11.80
CA HIS A 62 -1.10 -21.24 12.76
C HIS A 62 -0.28 -20.14 13.42
N CYS A 63 0.23 -19.18 12.64
CA CYS A 63 0.98 -18.04 13.19
C CYS A 63 0.10 -17.20 14.13
N ARG A 64 -1.17 -17.02 13.77
CA ARG A 64 -2.14 -16.29 14.59
C ARG A 64 -2.39 -17.01 15.92
N ALA A 65 -2.67 -18.32 15.87
CA ALA A 65 -2.89 -19.13 17.07
C ALA A 65 -1.67 -19.12 18.00
N MET A 66 -0.45 -19.22 17.45
CA MET A 66 0.79 -19.14 18.23
C MET A 66 0.97 -17.80 18.93
N LEU A 67 0.66 -16.69 18.24
CA LEU A 67 0.76 -15.36 18.83
C LEU A 67 -0.31 -15.11 19.89
N GLU A 68 -1.51 -15.63 19.69
CA GLU A 68 -2.58 -15.52 20.66
C GLU A 68 -2.28 -16.32 21.92
N ALA A 69 -1.78 -17.56 21.78
CA ALA A 69 -1.31 -18.37 22.91
C ALA A 69 -0.15 -17.68 23.67
N ALA A 70 0.85 -17.17 22.95
CA ALA A 70 1.96 -16.47 23.56
C ALA A 70 1.54 -15.14 24.22
N ALA A 71 0.57 -14.42 23.65
CA ALA A 71 0.01 -13.22 24.25
C ALA A 71 -0.75 -13.54 25.55
N GLN A 72 -1.56 -14.60 25.55
CA GLN A 72 -2.29 -15.05 26.74
C GLN A 72 -1.34 -15.46 27.88
N GLU A 73 -0.32 -16.26 27.59
CA GLU A 73 0.69 -16.65 28.58
C GLU A 73 1.41 -15.44 29.20
N MET A 74 1.58 -14.36 28.43
CA MET A 74 2.28 -13.15 28.85
C MET A 74 1.34 -12.04 29.36
N GLY A 75 0.04 -12.30 29.48
CA GLY A 75 -0.96 -11.34 29.98
C GLY A 75 -1.22 -10.14 29.04
N LEU A 76 -0.95 -10.31 27.74
CA LEU A 76 -1.19 -9.29 26.71
C LEU A 76 -2.48 -9.60 25.95
N ALA A 77 -3.19 -8.56 25.54
CA ALA A 77 -4.23 -8.66 24.54
C ALA A 77 -3.59 -9.00 23.17
N GLY A 78 -4.23 -9.92 22.43
CA GLY A 78 -3.79 -10.37 21.11
C GLY A 78 -3.78 -9.27 20.03
N ILE A 79 -3.52 -9.65 18.78
CA ILE A 79 -3.51 -8.71 17.65
C ILE A 79 -4.95 -8.28 17.35
N GLU A 80 -5.27 -6.98 17.45
CA GLU A 80 -6.59 -6.50 17.06
C GLU A 80 -6.79 -6.51 15.54
N ALA A 81 -8.03 -6.79 15.12
CA ALA A 81 -8.45 -6.77 13.73
C ALA A 81 -8.23 -5.43 13.02
N ARG A 82 -8.07 -4.33 13.77
CA ARG A 82 -7.80 -2.99 13.23
C ARG A 82 -6.39 -2.85 12.63
N ASP A 83 -5.46 -3.71 13.05
CA ASP A 83 -4.13 -3.80 12.45
C ASP A 83 -4.08 -4.74 11.23
N MET A 84 -5.22 -5.33 10.81
CA MET A 84 -5.26 -6.02 9.54
C MET A 84 -4.84 -5.02 8.45
N PRO A 85 -3.82 -5.35 7.65
CA PRO A 85 -3.53 -4.57 6.47
C PRO A 85 -4.79 -4.59 5.60
N LEU A 86 -5.39 -3.41 5.42
CA LEU A 86 -6.46 -3.20 4.45
C LEU A 86 -5.94 -3.83 3.15
N ALA A 87 -6.69 -4.82 2.63
CA ALA A 87 -6.36 -5.40 1.34
C ALA A 87 -6.15 -4.23 0.36
N LYS A 88 -5.05 -4.27 -0.42
CA LYS A 88 -4.86 -3.31 -1.51
C LYS A 88 -6.14 -3.37 -2.34
N ASP A 89 -6.87 -2.27 -2.33
CA ASP A 89 -8.15 -2.18 -3.02
C ASP A 89 -7.82 -1.83 -4.47
N ASP A 90 -7.42 -2.85 -5.23
CA ASP A 90 -7.00 -2.71 -6.63
C ASP A 90 -8.05 -1.97 -7.47
N GLY A 91 -9.33 -2.02 -7.06
CA GLY A 91 -10.41 -1.25 -7.68
C GLY A 91 -10.31 0.26 -7.46
N LYS A 92 -9.81 0.70 -6.30
CA LYS A 92 -9.53 2.13 -6.05
C LYS A 92 -8.34 2.61 -6.87
N ASP A 93 -7.28 1.81 -6.95
CA ASP A 93 -6.09 2.15 -7.73
C ASP A 93 -6.41 2.25 -9.23
N GLN A 94 -7.20 1.31 -9.77
CA GLN A 94 -7.71 1.39 -11.14
C GLN A 94 -8.59 2.62 -11.37
N ARG A 95 -9.45 2.97 -10.40
CA ARG A 95 -10.31 4.15 -10.51
C ARG A 95 -9.50 5.44 -10.45
N ILE A 96 -8.47 5.52 -9.61
CA ILE A 96 -7.54 6.65 -9.55
C ILE A 96 -6.86 6.81 -10.91
N GLN A 97 -6.29 5.75 -11.46
CA GLN A 97 -5.60 5.80 -12.75
C GLN A 97 -6.52 6.21 -13.90
N THR A 98 -7.77 5.73 -13.88
CA THR A 98 -8.80 6.13 -14.85
C THR A 98 -9.11 7.62 -14.74
N LEU A 99 -9.31 8.12 -13.52
CA LEU A 99 -9.60 9.53 -13.26
C LEU A 99 -8.42 10.44 -13.63
N GLU A 100 -7.19 10.05 -13.31
CA GLU A 100 -5.98 10.79 -13.70
C GLU A 100 -5.87 10.91 -15.22
N THR A 101 -6.15 9.83 -15.94
CA THR A 101 -6.17 9.84 -17.42
C THR A 101 -7.23 10.79 -17.97
N GLN A 102 -8.43 10.81 -17.38
CA GLN A 102 -9.50 11.71 -17.78
C GLN A 102 -9.16 13.18 -17.51
N VAL A 103 -8.60 13.49 -16.33
CA VAL A 103 -8.17 14.84 -15.97
C VAL A 103 -7.08 15.33 -16.93
N ALA A 104 -6.11 14.49 -17.28
CA ALA A 104 -5.06 14.84 -18.23
C ALA A 104 -5.64 15.16 -19.62
N SER A 105 -6.57 14.33 -20.11
CA SER A 105 -7.24 14.52 -21.40
C SER A 105 -8.03 15.84 -21.44
N LEU A 106 -8.89 16.08 -20.47
CA LEU A 106 -9.72 17.29 -20.39
C LEU A 106 -8.87 18.55 -20.25
N THR A 107 -7.78 18.47 -19.49
CA THR A 107 -6.85 19.60 -19.32
C THR A 107 -6.20 19.96 -20.66
N ALA A 108 -5.73 18.96 -21.41
CA ALA A 108 -5.16 19.17 -22.74
C ALA A 108 -6.17 19.78 -23.72
N GLU A 109 -7.42 19.32 -23.70
CA GLU A 109 -8.49 19.87 -24.54
C GLU A 109 -8.79 21.34 -24.20
N VAL A 110 -8.94 21.66 -22.91
CA VAL A 110 -9.14 23.04 -22.45
C VAL A 110 -7.99 23.94 -22.87
N HIS A 111 -6.74 23.48 -22.75
CA HIS A 111 -5.58 24.22 -23.22
C HIS A 111 -5.62 24.47 -24.72
N GLY A 112 -5.95 23.45 -25.53
CA GLY A 112 -6.07 23.58 -26.98
C GLY A 112 -7.17 24.55 -27.41
N LEU A 113 -8.34 24.49 -26.77
CA LEU A 113 -9.46 25.39 -27.06
C LEU A 113 -9.13 26.84 -26.69
N ARG A 114 -8.48 27.06 -25.53
CA ARG A 114 -8.02 28.39 -25.11
C ARG A 114 -7.01 28.98 -26.09
N ALA A 115 -6.08 28.17 -26.59
CA ALA A 115 -5.11 28.62 -27.59
C ALA A 115 -5.79 29.05 -28.90
N ARG A 116 -6.76 28.27 -29.39
CA ARG A 116 -7.53 28.62 -30.60
C ARG A 116 -8.33 29.91 -30.42
N LEU A 117 -9.00 30.08 -29.27
CA LEU A 117 -9.74 31.31 -28.98
C LEU A 117 -8.81 32.53 -28.93
N ALA A 118 -7.63 32.40 -28.31
CA ALA A 118 -6.64 33.47 -28.31
C ALA A 118 -6.17 33.83 -29.73
N GLN A 119 -5.96 32.84 -30.59
CA GLN A 119 -5.60 33.05 -31.99
C GLN A 119 -6.71 33.79 -32.76
N TYR A 120 -7.97 33.38 -32.61
CA TYR A 120 -9.09 34.06 -33.25
C TYR A 120 -9.26 35.49 -32.75
N GLY A 121 -9.13 35.73 -31.45
CA GLY A 121 -9.16 37.08 -30.88
C GLY A 121 -8.04 37.97 -31.43
N HIS A 122 -6.85 37.41 -31.68
CA HIS A 122 -5.76 38.16 -32.32
C HIS A 122 -6.09 38.54 -33.77
N ILE A 123 -6.63 37.60 -34.55
CA ILE A 123 -7.03 37.84 -35.94
C ILE A 123 -8.13 38.92 -36.00
N GLU A 124 -9.14 38.82 -35.14
CA GLU A 124 -10.24 39.78 -35.06
C GLU A 124 -9.71 41.19 -34.71
N ALA A 125 -8.85 41.30 -33.70
CA ALA A 125 -8.23 42.57 -33.33
C ALA A 125 -7.42 43.19 -34.48
N HIS A 126 -6.66 42.39 -35.22
CA HIS A 126 -5.92 42.86 -36.39
C HIS A 126 -6.87 43.34 -37.50
N MET A 127 -7.94 42.60 -37.78
CA MET A 127 -8.95 42.97 -38.78
C MET A 127 -9.63 44.30 -38.42
N VAL A 128 -9.98 44.50 -37.16
CA VAL A 128 -10.57 45.76 -36.67
C VAL A 128 -9.58 46.92 -36.79
N ALA A 129 -8.32 46.70 -36.41
CA ALA A 129 -7.30 47.75 -36.39
C ALA A 129 -6.83 48.19 -37.79
N THR A 130 -6.74 47.26 -38.74
CA THR A 130 -6.15 47.51 -40.07
C THR A 130 -7.16 47.55 -41.20
N GLY A 131 -8.38 47.06 -40.99
CA GLY A 131 -9.39 46.87 -42.03
C GLY A 131 -9.03 45.78 -43.05
N GLN A 132 -7.91 45.08 -42.88
CA GLN A 132 -7.41 44.05 -43.78
C GLN A 132 -7.61 42.65 -43.17
N ARG A 133 -8.03 41.70 -44.01
CA ARG A 133 -8.22 40.31 -43.61
C ARG A 133 -6.88 39.60 -43.44
N VAL A 134 -6.67 38.94 -42.30
CA VAL A 134 -5.54 38.03 -42.08
C VAL A 134 -5.91 36.64 -42.60
N ILE A 135 -5.09 36.08 -43.47
CA ILE A 135 -5.22 34.69 -43.91
C ILE A 135 -4.32 33.86 -42.97
N PRO A 136 -4.87 32.87 -42.25
CA PRO A 136 -4.12 32.06 -41.29
C PRO A 136 -3.06 31.16 -41.95
#